data_AF-A0A9D0YL47-F1
#
_entry.id   AF-A0A9D0YL47-F1
#
_cell.length_a   1.000
_cell.length_b   1.000
_cell.length_c   1.000
_cell.angle_alpha   90.00
_cell.angle_beta   90.00
_cell.angle_gamma   90.00
#
_symmetry.space_group_name_H-M   'P 1'
#
loop_
_entity.id
_entity.type
_entity.pdbx_description
1 polymer ?
#
loop_
_entity_poly.entity_id
_entity_poly.type
_entity_poly.pdbx_seq_one_letter_code
_entity_poly.pdbx_strand_id
1 'polypeptide(L)'
;MRQQFSKIFLTSLMLNSISYASDGIEEMYGFVGIQASATQYDNISSPSIGLKYGQQTASWRTAISYNYGEDSNDRFQSLIIQMDKGILTDAFKNIPFKPYLGFSLGLVEHSGNTVGTDRGYLYGLN
;
A
#
# COMPACT_ATOMS: atom_id res chain seq x y z
N MET A 1 14.63 18.28 -22.22
CA MET A 1 14.90 16.88 -22.68
C MET A 1 15.11 15.87 -21.55
N ARG A 2 15.90 16.17 -20.50
CA ARG A 2 16.23 15.20 -19.43
C ARG A 2 15.01 14.67 -18.62
N GLN A 3 14.00 15.51 -18.36
CA GLN A 3 12.79 15.10 -17.63
C GLN A 3 11.83 14.19 -18.41
N GLN A 4 11.77 14.31 -19.74
CA GLN A 4 10.88 13.47 -20.55
C GLN A 4 11.42 12.05 -20.71
N PHE A 5 12.75 11.90 -20.79
CA PHE A 5 13.41 10.59 -20.84
C PHE A 5 13.14 9.76 -19.58
N SER A 6 13.14 10.39 -18.40
CA SER A 6 12.81 9.73 -17.13
C SER A 6 11.36 9.23 -17.07
N LYS A 7 10.41 9.97 -17.65
CA LYS A 7 8.99 9.58 -17.68
C LYS A 7 8.77 8.40 -18.63
N ILE A 8 9.33 8.46 -19.84
CA ILE A 8 9.22 7.38 -20.83
C ILE A 8 9.87 6.09 -20.32
N PHE A 9 11.02 6.19 -19.68
CA PHE A 9 11.71 5.05 -19.08
C PHE A 9 10.87 4.40 -17.96
N LEU A 10 10.30 5.20 -17.06
CA LEU A 10 9.46 4.70 -15.97
C LEU A 10 8.17 4.04 -16.49
N THR A 11 7.52 4.67 -17.48
CA THR A 11 6.32 4.10 -18.13
C THR A 11 6.66 2.81 -18.87
N SER A 12 7.81 2.73 -19.54
CA SER A 12 8.28 1.51 -20.20
C SER A 12 8.56 0.40 -19.20
N LEU A 13 9.15 0.71 -18.04
CA LEU A 13 9.39 -0.25 -16.97
C LEU A 13 8.07 -0.84 -16.43
N MET A 14 7.06 0.02 -16.21
CA MET A 14 5.73 -0.37 -15.73
C MET A 14 4.94 -1.20 -16.75
N LEU A 15 5.06 -0.90 -18.04
CA LEU A 15 4.39 -1.65 -19.11
C LEU A 15 5.03 -3.04 -19.33
N ASN A 16 6.37 -3.13 -19.28
CA ASN A 16 7.06 -4.41 -19.45
C ASN A 16 6.78 -5.38 -18.29
N SER A 17 6.60 -4.91 -17.05
CA SER A 17 6.21 -5.78 -15.93
C SER A 17 4.87 -6.48 -16.12
N ILE A 18 3.97 -5.94 -16.96
CA ILE A 18 2.66 -6.55 -17.25
C ILE A 18 2.78 -7.65 -18.31
N SER A 19 3.77 -7.58 -19.21
CA SER A 19 3.88 -8.47 -20.37
C SER A 19 4.52 -9.84 -20.09
N TYR A 20 5.22 -10.02 -18.97
CA TYR A 20 5.91 -11.28 -18.64
C TYR A 20 5.07 -12.30 -17.87
N ALA A 21 3.75 -12.10 -17.79
CA ALA A 21 2.92 -12.90 -16.91
C ALA A 21 2.37 -14.19 -17.56
N SER A 22 2.42 -14.42 -18.87
CA SER A 22 1.45 -15.35 -19.50
C SER A 22 1.61 -16.88 -19.30
N ASP A 23 2.68 -17.42 -18.70
CA ASP A 23 2.81 -18.87 -18.48
C ASP A 23 2.97 -19.20 -16.99
N GLY A 24 1.93 -19.80 -16.38
CA GLY A 24 1.96 -20.33 -15.01
C GLY A 24 1.41 -19.43 -13.91
N ILE A 25 0.68 -18.35 -14.22
CA ILE A 25 0.04 -17.53 -13.18
C ILE A 25 -1.08 -18.33 -12.51
N GLU A 26 -0.96 -18.52 -11.21
CA GLU A 26 -2.10 -18.78 -10.33
C GLU A 26 -3.21 -17.75 -10.60
N GLU A 27 -4.47 -18.18 -10.60
CA GLU A 27 -5.61 -17.28 -10.83
C GLU A 27 -5.50 -16.00 -9.99
N MET A 28 -5.55 -14.86 -10.68
CA MET A 28 -5.39 -13.54 -10.08
C MET A 28 -6.75 -12.87 -9.91
N TYR A 29 -7.04 -12.45 -8.67
CA TYR A 29 -8.30 -11.84 -8.27
C TYR A 29 -8.08 -10.40 -7.83
N GLY A 30 -8.88 -9.48 -8.37
CA GLY A 30 -8.93 -8.10 -7.90
C GLY A 30 -9.83 -7.97 -6.67
N PHE A 31 -9.48 -7.05 -5.76
CA PHE A 31 -10.31 -6.72 -4.60
C PHE A 31 -10.34 -5.21 -4.33
N VAL A 32 -11.43 -4.77 -3.71
CA VAL A 32 -11.59 -3.44 -3.12
C VAL A 32 -11.95 -3.64 -1.65
N GLY A 33 -11.38 -2.83 -0.77
CA GLY A 33 -11.62 -2.90 0.66
C GLY A 33 -11.60 -1.53 1.32
N ILE A 34 -12.14 -1.49 2.53
CA ILE A 34 -12.03 -0.38 3.46
C ILE A 34 -11.09 -0.83 4.58
N GLN A 35 -10.19 0.03 5.02
CA GLN A 35 -9.28 -0.24 6.14
C GLN A 35 -9.38 0.86 7.20
N ALA A 36 -9.12 0.48 8.45
CA ALA A 36 -8.90 1.40 9.54
C ALA A 36 -7.44 1.29 10.00
N SER A 37 -6.83 2.42 10.34
CA SER A 37 -5.44 2.52 10.78
C SER A 37 -5.29 3.58 11.86
N ALA A 38 -4.17 3.58 12.57
CA ALA A 38 -3.79 4.64 13.49
C ALA A 38 -2.37 5.09 13.14
N THR A 39 -2.18 6.40 13.00
CA THR A 39 -0.87 7.01 12.73
C THR A 39 -0.43 7.77 13.96
N GLN A 40 0.83 7.59 14.36
CA GLN A 40 1.43 8.35 15.45
C GLN A 40 2.55 9.24 14.92
N TYR A 41 2.49 10.53 15.21
CA TYR A 41 3.47 11.55 14.83
C TYR A 41 3.61 12.57 15.96
N ASP A 42 4.81 12.79 16.50
CA ASP A 42 5.08 13.76 17.58
C ASP A 42 4.05 13.76 18.73
N ASN A 43 3.74 12.57 19.27
CA ASN A 43 2.74 12.31 20.32
C ASN A 43 1.26 12.57 19.94
N ILE A 44 0.97 12.91 18.70
CA ILE A 44 -0.38 12.95 18.14
C ILE A 44 -0.70 11.57 17.58
N SER A 45 -1.86 11.02 17.92
CA SER A 45 -2.37 9.75 17.40
C SER A 45 -3.65 10.01 16.62
N SER A 46 -3.61 9.85 15.31
CA SER A 46 -4.77 10.05 14.44
C SER A 46 -5.30 8.71 13.93
N PRO A 47 -6.51 8.28 14.33
CA PRO A 47 -7.19 7.21 13.65
C PRO A 47 -7.54 7.65 12.22
N SER A 48 -7.42 6.73 11.27
CA SER A 48 -7.67 6.97 9.86
C SER A 48 -8.50 5.86 9.25
N ILE A 49 -9.29 6.23 8.25
CA ILE A 49 -10.02 5.32 7.39
C ILE A 49 -9.44 5.41 5.98
N GLY A 50 -9.40 4.29 5.27
CA GLY A 50 -8.82 4.24 3.94
C GLY A 50 -9.54 3.31 2.99
N LEU A 51 -9.33 3.60 1.71
CA LEU A 51 -9.73 2.72 0.62
C LEU A 51 -8.50 1.95 0.14
N LYS A 52 -8.68 0.65 -0.10
CA LYS A 52 -7.64 -0.24 -0.58
C LYS A 52 -8.11 -0.91 -1.85
N TYR A 53 -7.25 -0.94 -2.86
CA TYR A 53 -7.43 -1.71 -4.07
C TYR A 53 -6.22 -2.60 -4.27
N GLY A 54 -6.43 -3.84 -4.71
CA GLY A 54 -5.32 -4.73 -4.95
C GLY A 54 -5.68 -5.91 -5.83
N GLN A 55 -4.64 -6.69 -6.12
CA GLN A 55 -4.71 -7.95 -6.82
C GLN A 55 -3.99 -9.02 -6.00
N GLN A 56 -4.51 -10.23 -6.02
CA GLN A 56 -3.94 -11.35 -5.29
C GLN A 56 -4.04 -12.65 -6.09
N THR A 57 -3.04 -13.52 -5.91
CA THR A 57 -3.11 -14.92 -6.30
C THR A 57 -3.35 -15.79 -5.05
N ALA A 58 -3.14 -17.10 -5.14
CA ALA A 58 -3.17 -17.97 -3.97
C ALA A 58 -2.02 -17.66 -2.99
N SER A 59 -0.88 -17.20 -3.51
CA SER A 59 0.37 -17.02 -2.76
C SER A 59 0.89 -15.59 -2.65
N TRP A 60 0.44 -14.65 -3.49
CA TRP A 60 0.91 -13.26 -3.50
C TRP A 60 -0.22 -12.25 -3.44
N ARG A 61 0.04 -11.08 -2.87
CA ARG A 61 -0.88 -9.94 -2.85
C ARG A 61 -0.13 -8.64 -3.05
N THR A 62 -0.60 -7.83 -4.00
CA THR A 62 -0.14 -6.46 -4.18
C THR A 62 -1.31 -5.52 -4.02
N ALA A 63 -1.12 -4.41 -3.30
CA ALA A 63 -2.20 -3.46 -3.06
C ALA A 63 -1.70 -2.02 -2.99
N ILE A 64 -2.59 -1.10 -3.31
CA ILE A 64 -2.45 0.32 -3.05
C ILE A 64 -3.57 0.77 -2.11
N SER A 65 -3.26 1.59 -1.12
CA SER A 65 -4.25 2.19 -0.25
C SER A 65 -4.04 3.68 -0.07
N TYR A 66 -5.15 4.40 0.02
CA TYR A 66 -5.18 5.79 0.42
C TYR A 66 -5.90 5.88 1.77
N ASN A 67 -5.26 6.49 2.76
CA ASN A 67 -5.82 6.67 4.10
C ASN A 67 -5.96 8.16 4.42
N TYR A 68 -7.03 8.49 5.11
CA TYR A 68 -7.33 9.82 5.61
C TYR A 68 -7.69 9.73 7.10
N GLY A 69 -7.04 10.55 7.92
CA GLY A 69 -7.34 10.73 9.33
C GLY A 69 -7.36 12.21 9.67
N GLU A 70 -8.19 12.58 10.64
CA GLU A 70 -8.29 13.95 11.13
C GLU A 70 -8.47 13.90 12.64
N ASP A 71 -7.62 14.63 13.36
CA ASP A 71 -7.75 14.85 14.79
C ASP A 71 -7.67 16.35 15.08
N SER A 72 -8.78 16.92 15.53
CA SER A 72 -8.90 18.35 15.86
C SER A 72 -8.52 19.28 14.68
N ASN A 73 -7.27 19.78 14.65
CA ASN A 73 -6.76 20.66 13.59
C ASN A 73 -5.66 19.98 12.74
N ASP A 74 -5.39 18.71 13.01
CA ASP A 74 -4.32 17.94 12.39
C ASP A 74 -4.93 16.92 11.41
N ARG A 75 -4.53 17.03 10.15
CA ARG A 75 -4.95 16.14 9.07
C ARG A 75 -3.81 15.25 8.65
N PHE A 76 -4.06 13.96 8.59
CA PHE A 76 -3.12 12.94 8.16
C PHE A 76 -3.62 12.25 6.90
N GLN A 77 -2.76 12.18 5.89
CA GLN A 77 -3.02 11.47 4.65
C GLN A 77 -1.87 10.54 4.33
N SER A 78 -2.16 9.34 3.80
CA SER A 78 -1.11 8.47 3.29
C SER A 78 -1.52 7.74 2.03
N LEU A 79 -0.54 7.51 1.16
CA LEU A 79 -0.64 6.64 0.00
C LEU A 79 0.39 5.51 0.17
N ILE A 80 -0.08 4.27 0.26
CA ILE A 80 0.75 3.11 0.59
C ILE A 80 0.63 2.07 -0.52
N ILE A 81 1.77 1.55 -0.97
CA ILE A 81 1.86 0.38 -1.84
C ILE A 81 2.41 -0.77 -1.00
N GLN A 82 1.78 -1.94 -1.12
CA GLN A 82 2.09 -3.13 -0.33
C GLN A 82 2.33 -4.32 -1.25
N MET A 83 3.32 -5.15 -0.91
CA MET A 83 3.58 -6.43 -1.53
C MET A 83 3.74 -7.48 -0.43
N ASP A 84 2.83 -8.44 -0.40
CA ASP A 84 2.76 -9.46 0.64
C ASP A 84 2.78 -10.85 0.01
N LYS A 85 3.39 -11.80 0.72
CA LYS A 85 3.41 -13.22 0.38
C LYS A 85 2.64 -14.00 1.44
N GLY A 86 1.81 -14.95 1.00
CA GLY A 86 1.17 -15.91 1.89
C GLY A 86 2.23 -16.74 2.61
N ILE A 87 2.13 -16.81 3.93
CA ILE A 87 3.00 -17.64 4.77
C ILE A 87 2.16 -18.69 5.48
N LEU A 88 2.80 -19.75 5.98
CA LEU A 88 2.15 -20.81 6.77
C LEU A 88 0.89 -21.40 6.10
N THR A 89 0.84 -21.40 4.76
CA THR A 89 -0.36 -21.78 3.99
C THR A 89 -0.83 -23.20 4.30
N ASP A 90 0.10 -24.12 4.54
CA ASP A 90 -0.22 -25.50 4.87
C ASP A 90 -0.85 -25.65 6.26
N ALA A 91 -0.40 -24.86 7.23
CA ALA A 91 -0.90 -24.87 8.61
C ALA A 91 -2.35 -24.37 8.70
N PHE A 92 -2.75 -23.48 7.77
CA PHE A 92 -4.07 -22.85 7.77
C PHE A 92 -4.96 -23.28 6.59
N LYS A 93 -4.61 -24.35 5.87
CA LYS A 93 -5.30 -24.78 4.64
C LYS A 93 -6.81 -24.99 4.81
N ASN A 94 -7.26 -25.43 5.98
CA ASN A 94 -8.66 -25.78 6.27
C ASN A 94 -9.44 -24.70 7.02
N ILE A 95 -8.82 -23.54 7.26
CA ILE A 95 -9.44 -22.42 7.98
C ILE A 95 -9.51 -21.24 7.00
N PRO A 96 -10.58 -20.42 7.01
CA PRO A 96 -10.65 -19.21 6.17
C PRO A 96 -9.74 -18.09 6.68
N PHE A 97 -8.52 -18.43 7.09
CA PHE A 97 -7.50 -17.51 7.58
C PHE A 97 -6.23 -17.70 6.74
N LYS A 98 -5.72 -16.61 6.18
CA LYS A 98 -4.50 -16.62 5.35
C LYS A 98 -3.53 -15.61 5.95
N PRO A 99 -2.48 -16.05 6.66
CA PRO A 99 -1.48 -15.12 7.14
C PRO A 99 -0.57 -14.70 5.98
N TYR A 100 -0.18 -13.43 6.00
CA TYR A 100 0.70 -12.84 5.01
C TYR A 100 1.88 -12.18 5.73
N LEU A 101 3.03 -12.15 5.07
CA LEU A 101 4.19 -11.37 5.45
C LEU A 101 4.63 -10.56 4.24
N GLY A 102 4.88 -9.27 4.44
CA GLY A 102 5.18 -8.39 3.32
C GLY A 102 5.96 -7.15 3.70
N PHE A 103 6.05 -6.25 2.74
CA PHE A 103 6.60 -4.93 2.94
C PHE A 103 5.68 -3.87 2.35
N SER A 104 5.76 -2.68 2.92
CA SER A 104 5.05 -1.48 2.50
C SER A 104 6.03 -0.37 2.18
N LEU A 105 5.71 0.43 1.17
CA LEU A 105 6.34 1.71 0.86
C LEU A 105 5.24 2.74 0.62
N GLY A 106 5.47 4.00 0.98
CA GLY A 106 4.45 5.01 0.76
C GLY A 106 4.88 6.43 1.04
N LEU A 107 3.90 7.31 0.91
CA LEU A 107 3.99 8.74 1.20
C LEU A 107 3.03 9.05 2.33
N VAL A 108 3.43 9.96 3.21
CA VAL A 108 2.58 10.50 4.28
C VAL A 108 2.63 12.02 4.22
N GLU A 109 1.49 12.65 4.44
CA GLU A 109 1.35 14.10 4.62
C GLU A 109 0.66 14.34 5.96
N HIS A 110 1.24 15.21 6.77
CA HIS A 110 0.62 15.77 7.97
C HIS A 110 0.41 17.27 7.73
N SER A 111 -0.79 17.77 7.98
CA SER A 111 -1.10 19.20 7.87
C SER A 111 -1.76 19.67 9.16
N GLY A 112 -1.11 20.62 9.85
CA GLY A 112 -1.63 21.22 11.09
C GLY A 112 -1.49 22.74 11.10
N ASN A 113 -2.33 23.43 11.87
CA ASN A 113 -2.32 24.90 11.95
C ASN A 113 -0.99 25.47 12.49
N THR A 114 -0.28 24.72 13.34
CA THR A 114 0.96 25.16 13.99
C THR A 114 2.23 24.72 13.25
N VAL A 115 2.16 23.60 12.50
CA VAL A 115 3.32 22.97 11.85
C VAL A 115 3.37 23.27 10.33
N GLY A 116 2.25 23.70 9.74
CA GLY A 116 2.11 23.77 8.29
C GLY A 116 1.90 22.38 7.69
N THR A 117 2.32 22.17 6.43
CA THR A 117 2.26 20.87 5.76
C THR A 117 3.63 20.21 5.78
N ASP A 118 3.75 19.08 6.48
CA ASP A 118 4.92 18.19 6.49
C ASP A 118 4.66 16.95 5.63
N ARG A 119 5.70 16.48 4.93
CA ARG A 119 5.63 15.36 3.99
C ARG A 119 6.79 14.40 4.21
N GLY A 120 6.48 13.12 4.26
CA GLY A 120 7.46 12.07 4.49
C GLY A 120 7.26 10.86 3.60
N TYR A 121 8.26 9.97 3.65
CA TYR A 121 8.16 8.62 3.12
C TYR A 121 7.90 7.66 4.28
N LEU A 122 7.12 6.62 4.04
CA LEU A 122 6.91 5.52 4.98
C LEU A 122 7.41 4.22 4.35
N TYR A 123 7.95 3.35 5.20
CA TYR A 123 8.29 1.98 4.84
C TYR A 123 8.11 1.09 6.06
N GLY A 124 7.80 -0.18 5.85
CA GLY A 124 7.59 -1.10 6.96
C GLY A 124 7.35 -2.53 6.50
N LEU A 125 7.29 -3.44 7.47
CA LEU A 125 6.89 -4.82 7.27
C LEU A 125 5.39 -4.95 7.60
N ASN A 126 4.69 -5.81 6.85
CA ASN A 126 3.28 -6.16 7.08
C ASN A 126 3.15 -7.60 7.56
#